data_AF-A0A964L6N4-F1
#
_entry.id   AF-A0A964L6N4-F1
#
_cell.length_a   1.000
_cell.length_b   1.000
_cell.length_c   1.000
_cell.angle_alpha   90.00
_cell.angle_beta   90.00
_cell.angle_gamma   90.00
#
_symmetry.space_group_name_H-M   'P 1'
#
loop_
_entity.id
_entity.type
_entity.pdbx_description
1 polymer ?
#
loop_
_entity_poly.entity_id
_entity_poly.type
_entity_poly.pdbx_seq_one_letter_code
_entity_poly.pdbx_strand_id
1 'polypeptide(L)'
;MSIRGCLAVLVALIAEFALGAQGRNDPKTEPSPHTAALELIFKTQQARLREVDTENWWHDARERAWIVQRPFHPGVIDSTHMFDVNYRIGGKEVASWMVDTRKGSVQARDVKVKKL
;
A
#
# COMPACT_ATOMS: atom_id res chain seq x y z
N MET A 1 22.74 15.35 -52.83
CA MET A 1 21.94 14.46 -51.96
C MET A 1 20.96 15.32 -51.19
N SER A 2 19.65 15.14 -51.45
CA SER A 2 18.58 16.08 -51.10
C SER A 2 18.11 15.90 -49.65
N ILE A 3 18.09 17.01 -48.90
CA ILE A 3 17.68 17.12 -47.48
C ILE A 3 16.22 16.67 -47.24
N ARG A 4 15.44 16.47 -48.31
CA ARG A 4 14.04 16.01 -48.25
C ARG A 4 13.86 14.54 -47.88
N GLY A 5 14.91 13.71 -47.96
CA GLY A 5 14.83 12.30 -47.60
C GLY A 5 14.75 12.02 -46.09
N CYS A 6 15.37 12.87 -45.25
CA CYS A 6 15.44 12.63 -43.81
C CYS A 6 14.15 12.96 -43.05
N LEU A 7 13.29 13.83 -43.59
CA LEU A 7 12.08 14.24 -42.87
C LEU A 7 11.00 13.15 -42.85
N ALA A 8 10.90 12.34 -43.92
CA ALA A 8 9.90 11.29 -44.04
C ALA A 8 10.15 10.10 -43.08
N VAL A 9 11.42 9.79 -42.80
CA VAL A 9 11.80 8.71 -41.88
C VAL A 9 11.50 9.08 -40.42
N LEU A 10 11.65 10.36 -40.06
CA LEU A 10 11.39 10.83 -38.70
C LEU A 10 9.89 10.80 -38.35
N VAL A 11 9.01 11.08 -39.31
CA VAL A 11 7.55 11.09 -39.09
C VAL A 11 7.00 9.66 -38.93
N ALA A 12 7.56 8.68 -39.65
CA ALA A 12 7.15 7.28 -39.51
C ALA A 12 7.49 6.69 -38.12
N LEU A 13 8.64 7.05 -37.55
CA LEU A 13 9.06 6.60 -36.22
C LEU A 13 8.20 7.16 -35.07
N ILE A 14 7.61 8.34 -35.22
CA ILE A 14 6.76 8.95 -34.18
C ILE A 14 5.37 8.30 -34.16
N ALA A 15 4.87 7.82 -35.30
CA ALA A 15 3.56 7.18 -35.40
C ALA A 15 3.50 5.83 -34.67
N GLU A 16 4.59 5.06 -34.67
CA GLU A 16 4.67 3.76 -33.97
C GLU A 16 4.70 3.94 -32.44
N PHE A 17 5.29 5.02 -31.94
CA PHE A 17 5.30 5.32 -30.51
C PHE A 17 3.93 5.77 -29.96
N ALA A 18 3.10 6.37 -30.81
CA ALA A 18 1.77 6.85 -30.41
C ALA A 18 0.75 5.70 -30.26
N LEU A 19 0.88 4.61 -31.00
CA LEU A 19 -0.03 3.45 -30.89
C LEU A 19 0.30 2.52 -29.72
N GLY A 20 1.52 2.55 -29.19
CA GLY A 20 1.92 1.75 -28.02
C GLY A 20 1.39 2.28 -26.68
N ALA A 21 0.85 3.51 -26.65
CA ALA A 21 0.35 4.17 -25.45
C ALA A 21 -1.18 4.07 -25.28
N GLN A 22 -1.84 3.10 -25.92
CA GLN A 22 -3.18 2.69 -25.49
C GLN A 22 -3.05 2.02 -24.13
N GLY A 23 -3.12 2.86 -23.09
CA GLY A 23 -3.20 2.46 -21.71
C GLY A 23 -4.17 1.30 -21.59
N ARG A 24 -3.65 0.19 -21.09
CA ARG A 24 -4.46 -0.90 -20.55
C ARG A 24 -5.50 -0.24 -19.65
N ASN A 25 -6.76 -0.28 -20.07
CA ASN A 25 -7.88 -0.10 -19.17
C ASN A 25 -7.88 -1.33 -18.26
N ASP A 26 -6.91 -1.40 -17.36
CA ASP A 26 -6.96 -2.34 -16.26
C ASP A 26 -8.29 -2.03 -15.55
N PRO A 27 -9.17 -3.02 -15.36
CA PRO A 27 -10.40 -2.79 -14.63
C PRO A 27 -10.01 -2.14 -13.30
N LYS A 28 -10.58 -0.96 -13.01
CA LYS A 28 -10.42 -0.28 -11.71
C LYS A 28 -10.80 -1.30 -10.65
N THR A 29 -9.79 -1.98 -10.11
CA THR A 29 -9.99 -3.04 -9.14
C THR A 29 -10.45 -2.33 -7.90
N GLU A 30 -11.70 -2.57 -7.49
CA GLU A 30 -12.19 -2.00 -6.25
C GLU A 30 -11.23 -2.46 -5.13
N PRO A 31 -10.64 -1.52 -4.37
CA PRO A 31 -9.67 -1.88 -3.36
C PRO A 31 -10.35 -2.80 -2.34
N SER A 32 -9.70 -3.92 -2.06
CA SER A 32 -10.22 -4.82 -1.03
C SER A 32 -10.35 -4.05 0.29
N PRO A 33 -11.28 -4.42 1.19
CA PRO A 33 -11.39 -3.77 2.49
C PRO A 33 -10.09 -3.77 3.29
N HIS A 34 -9.24 -4.79 3.09
CA HIS A 34 -7.89 -4.86 3.68
C HIS A 34 -6.96 -3.80 3.09
N THR A 35 -7.01 -3.61 1.77
CA THR A 35 -6.25 -2.57 1.06
C THR A 35 -6.65 -1.18 1.55
N ALA A 36 -7.96 -0.91 1.66
CA ALA A 36 -8.46 0.37 2.16
C ALA A 36 -8.00 0.67 3.60
N ALA A 37 -7.90 -0.35 4.46
CA ALA A 37 -7.37 -0.18 5.81
C ALA A 37 -5.89 0.20 5.82
N LEU A 38 -5.08 -0.45 4.97
CA LEU A 38 -3.65 -0.12 4.82
C LEU A 38 -3.44 1.27 4.23
N GLU A 39 -4.19 1.63 3.19
CA GLU A 39 -4.14 2.98 2.60
C GLU A 39 -4.41 4.06 3.63
N LEU A 40 -5.41 3.84 4.50
CA LEU A 40 -5.74 4.80 5.55
C LEU A 40 -4.60 4.95 6.57
N ILE A 41 -3.91 3.87 6.93
CA ILE A 41 -2.70 3.93 7.77
C ILE A 41 -1.59 4.69 7.03
N PHE A 42 -1.31 4.36 5.77
CA PHE A 42 -0.27 5.04 4.99
C PHE A 42 -0.55 6.52 4.78
N LYS A 43 -1.82 6.92 4.79
CA LYS A 43 -2.22 8.32 4.69
C LYS A 43 -2.08 9.07 6.02
N THR A 44 -2.41 8.43 7.14
CA THR A 44 -2.57 9.11 8.44
C THR A 44 -1.43 8.90 9.43
N GLN A 45 -0.68 7.81 9.31
CA GLN A 45 0.31 7.37 10.29
C GLN A 45 1.76 7.40 9.76
N GLN A 46 2.04 8.19 8.72
CA GLN A 46 3.39 8.23 8.11
C GLN A 46 4.50 8.57 9.11
N ALA A 47 4.26 9.50 10.03
CA ALA A 47 5.23 9.87 11.05
C ALA A 47 5.58 8.66 11.93
N ARG A 48 4.57 7.93 12.41
CA ARG A 48 4.77 6.72 13.22
C ARG A 48 5.48 5.62 12.46
N LEU A 49 5.17 5.44 11.17
CA LEU A 49 5.87 4.45 10.33
C LEU A 49 7.35 4.80 10.17
N ARG A 50 7.67 6.08 9.97
CA ARG A 50 9.08 6.54 9.90
C ARG A 50 9.81 6.34 11.21
N GLU A 51 9.18 6.63 12.36
CA GLU A 51 9.78 6.38 13.67
C GLU A 51 10.17 4.90 13.83
N VAL A 52 9.24 4.00 13.53
CA VAL A 52 9.45 2.55 13.65
C VAL A 52 10.51 2.04 12.67
N ASP A 53 10.51 2.58 11.46
CA ASP A 53 11.51 2.23 10.46
C ASP A 53 12.90 2.83 10.78
N THR A 54 12.99 3.93 11.54
CA THR A 54 14.29 4.61 11.83
C THR A 54 15.26 3.71 12.59
N GLU A 55 14.79 2.79 13.44
CA GLU A 55 15.67 1.84 14.13
C GLU A 55 16.13 0.68 13.23
N ASN A 56 15.37 0.40 12.15
CA ASN A 56 15.59 -0.75 11.28
C ASN A 56 15.95 -0.36 9.83
N TRP A 57 16.11 0.93 9.52
CA TRP A 57 16.26 1.44 8.15
C TRP A 57 17.50 0.92 7.44
N TRP A 58 18.58 0.65 8.19
CA TRP A 58 19.82 0.08 7.65
C TRP A 58 19.75 -1.45 7.50
N HIS A 59 18.78 -2.09 8.16
CA HIS A 59 18.52 -3.53 8.13
C HIS A 59 17.45 -3.90 7.10
N ASP A 60 17.54 -3.37 5.88
CA ASP A 60 16.58 -3.66 4.80
C ASP A 60 16.60 -5.13 4.33
N ALA A 61 17.45 -5.96 4.94
CA ALA A 61 17.45 -7.41 4.80
C ALA A 61 16.39 -8.13 5.65
N ARG A 62 15.70 -7.45 6.56
CA ARG A 62 14.67 -8.06 7.41
C ARG A 62 13.32 -8.05 6.69
N GLU A 63 12.63 -9.19 6.72
CA GLU A 63 11.26 -9.30 6.22
C GLU A 63 10.32 -8.30 6.89
N ARG A 64 9.50 -7.64 6.09
CA ARG A 64 8.44 -6.73 6.52
C ARG A 64 7.10 -7.37 6.21
N ALA A 65 6.26 -7.52 7.23
CA ALA A 65 4.95 -8.14 7.07
C ALA A 65 3.83 -7.24 7.64
N TRP A 66 2.74 -7.15 6.89
CA TRP A 66 1.51 -6.51 7.30
C TRP A 66 0.44 -7.58 7.53
N ILE A 67 -0.11 -7.61 8.74
CA ILE A 67 -1.19 -8.52 9.09
C ILE A 67 -2.44 -7.69 9.25
N VAL A 68 -3.44 -7.95 8.42
CA VAL A 68 -4.73 -7.25 8.43
C VAL A 68 -5.80 -8.29 8.65
N GLN A 69 -6.53 -8.17 9.75
CA GLN A 69 -7.59 -9.11 10.12
C GLN A 69 -8.78 -8.38 10.71
N ARG A 70 -9.96 -8.98 10.64
CA ARG A 70 -11.13 -8.46 11.35
C ARG A 70 -11.03 -8.80 12.84
N PRO A 71 -11.43 -7.89 13.75
CA PRO A 71 -11.37 -8.16 15.19
C PRO A 71 -12.37 -9.25 15.63
N PHE A 72 -13.47 -9.39 14.90
CA PHE A 72 -14.53 -10.36 15.20
C PHE A 72 -15.03 -11.01 13.92
N HIS A 73 -15.45 -12.27 14.02
CA HIS A 73 -16.15 -12.97 12.96
C HIS A 73 -17.51 -12.29 12.70
N PRO A 74 -18.01 -12.33 11.45
CA PRO A 74 -19.33 -11.79 11.14
C PRO A 74 -20.39 -12.49 12.01
N GLY A 75 -21.19 -11.69 12.73
CA GLY A 75 -22.15 -12.13 13.73
C GLY A 75 -23.11 -11.00 14.11
N VAL A 76 -23.47 -10.89 15.40
CA VAL A 76 -24.44 -9.89 15.90
C VAL A 76 -23.96 -8.44 15.70
N ILE A 77 -22.64 -8.23 15.60
CA ILE A 77 -22.04 -6.90 15.41
C ILE A 77 -21.44 -6.83 14.00
N ASP A 78 -21.79 -5.79 13.25
CA ASP A 78 -21.22 -5.50 11.94
C ASP A 78 -19.78 -4.97 12.08
N SER A 79 -18.81 -5.86 11.88
CA SER A 79 -17.37 -5.56 11.86
C SER A 79 -16.81 -5.43 10.44
N THR A 80 -17.67 -5.30 9.41
CA THR A 80 -17.24 -5.31 7.99
C THR A 80 -16.29 -4.15 7.62
N HIS A 81 -16.25 -3.11 8.45
CA HIS A 81 -15.39 -1.93 8.29
C HIS A 81 -14.26 -1.84 9.32
N MET A 82 -14.19 -2.78 10.26
CA MET A 82 -13.21 -2.75 11.35
C MET A 82 -12.07 -3.74 11.10
N PHE A 83 -10.84 -3.27 11.28
CA PHE A 83 -9.63 -4.07 11.06
C PHE A 83 -8.61 -3.85 12.16
N ASP A 84 -8.06 -4.96 12.63
CA ASP A 84 -6.82 -5.01 13.36
C ASP A 84 -5.66 -5.09 12.36
N VAL A 85 -4.77 -4.10 12.40
CA VAL A 85 -3.59 -4.05 11.53
C VAL A 85 -2.34 -4.08 12.38
N ASN A 86 -1.47 -5.06 12.13
CA ASN A 86 -0.18 -5.20 12.81
C ASN A 86 0.94 -5.16 11.78
N TYR A 87 1.98 -4.37 12.08
CA TYR A 87 3.20 -4.28 11.27
C TYR A 87 4.35 -4.99 11.99
N ARG A 88 5.03 -5.87 11.27
CA ARG A 88 6.13 -6.67 11.77
C ARG A 88 7.40 -6.48 10.95
N ILE A 89 8.54 -6.44 11.64
CA ILE A 89 9.88 -6.43 11.05
C ILE A 89 10.68 -7.59 11.66
N GLY A 90 11.20 -8.49 10.81
CA GLY A 90 11.94 -9.67 11.26
C GLY A 90 11.11 -10.57 12.20
N GLY A 91 9.82 -10.73 11.92
CA GLY A 91 8.88 -11.52 12.72
C GLY A 91 8.42 -10.88 14.03
N LYS A 92 8.96 -9.74 14.44
CA LYS A 92 8.55 -9.00 15.65
C LYS A 92 7.54 -7.92 15.31
N GLU A 93 6.47 -7.84 16.08
CA GLU A 93 5.51 -6.74 15.99
C GLU A 93 6.13 -5.45 16.51
N VAL A 94 6.07 -4.41 15.68
CA VAL A 94 6.69 -3.10 15.94
C VAL A 94 5.65 -1.98 15.99
N ALA A 95 4.47 -2.21 15.42
CA ALA A 95 3.32 -1.32 15.54
C ALA A 95 2.00 -2.07 15.35
N SER A 96 0.94 -1.57 15.98
CA SER A 96 -0.43 -2.07 15.81
C SER A 96 -1.42 -0.92 15.78
N TRP A 97 -2.49 -1.09 15.02
CA TRP A 97 -3.59 -0.14 14.91
C TRP A 97 -4.94 -0.85 14.89
N MET A 98 -5.95 -0.15 15.38
CA MET A 98 -7.36 -0.42 15.09
C MET A 98 -7.81 0.56 14.02
N VAL A 99 -8.37 0.05 12.93
CA VAL A 99 -8.80 0.83 11.76
C VAL A 99 -10.30 0.67 11.57
N ASP A 100 -10.99 1.80 11.42
CA ASP A 100 -12.40 1.86 11.00
C ASP A 100 -12.47 2.56 9.65
N THR A 101 -12.66 1.78 8.58
CA THR A 101 -12.70 2.29 7.21
C THR A 101 -13.97 3.07 6.90
N ARG A 102 -15.05 2.86 7.67
CA ARG A 102 -16.30 3.61 7.51
C ARG A 102 -16.17 5.02 8.05
N LYS A 103 -15.49 5.17 9.20
CA LYS A 103 -15.24 6.47 9.83
C LYS A 103 -13.96 7.15 9.33
N GLY A 104 -13.11 6.43 8.59
CA GLY A 104 -11.81 6.93 8.18
C GLY A 104 -10.87 7.16 9.37
N SER A 105 -11.04 6.41 10.46
CA SER A 105 -10.26 6.60 11.69
C SER A 105 -9.22 5.50 11.90
N VAL A 106 -8.04 5.90 12.35
CA VAL A 106 -6.96 5.00 12.75
C VAL A 106 -6.57 5.31 14.19
N GLN A 107 -6.58 4.30 15.04
CA GLN A 107 -6.17 4.42 16.44
C GLN A 107 -4.93 3.53 16.66
N ALA A 108 -3.82 4.14 17.07
CA ALA A 108 -2.64 3.40 17.46
C ALA A 108 -2.94 2.55 18.71
N ARG A 109 -2.36 1.36 18.75
CA ARG A 109 -2.45 0.46 19.90
C ARG A 109 -1.07 0.14 20.44
N ASP A 110 -1.02 -0.13 21.74
CA ASP A 110 0.18 -0.60 22.39
C ASP A 110 0.54 -1.99 21.87
N VAL A 111 1.78 -2.12 21.39
CA VAL A 111 2.34 -3.42 21.03
C VAL A 111 2.65 -4.17 22.32
N LYS A 112 1.88 -5.23 22.59
CA LYS A 112 2.13 -6.08 23.76
C LYS A 112 3.38 -6.91 23.51
N VAL A 113 4.53 -6.43 23.98
CA VAL A 113 5.75 -7.23 24.03
C VAL A 113 5.53 -8.36 25.04
N LYS A 114 5.20 -9.57 24.55
CA LYS A 114 5.29 -10.77 25.39
C LYS A 114 6.76 -10.95 25.74
N LYS A 115 7.14 -10.62 26.98
CA LYS A 115 8.39 -11.11 27.57
C LYS A 115 8.27 -12.64 27.64
N LEU A 116 9.14 -13.32 26.90
CA LEU A 116 9.35 -14.77 27.01
C LEU A 116 9.99 -15.08 28.36
#